data_AF-A0A2U9NNU8-F1
#
_entry.id   AF-A0A2U9NNU8-F1
#
_cell.length_a   1.000
_cell.length_b   1.000
_cell.length_c   1.000
_cell.angle_alpha   90.00
_cell.angle_beta   90.00
_cell.angle_gamma   90.00
#
_symmetry.space_group_name_H-M   'P 1'
#
loop_
_entity.id
_entity.type
_entity.pdbx_description
1 polymer ?
#
loop_
_entity_poly.entity_id
_entity_poly.type
_entity_poly.pdbx_seq_one_letter_code
_entity_poly.pdbx_strand_id
1 'polypeptide(L)'
;MANNKSALKRIRIAKRNRLQNKFYKSSVRTLIKMFFKRLEEYKISGDPADKVKAQIILSSLYSLIDKGSKKKIFHKNTAARKKSQLALKLKMC
;
A
#
# COMPACT_ATOMS: atom_id res chain seq x y z
N MET A 1 20.59 27.28 -1.71
CA MET A 1 19.44 27.82 -2.47
C MET A 1 19.49 27.30 -3.90
N ALA A 2 18.34 27.22 -4.60
CA ALA A 2 18.35 26.91 -6.02
C ALA A 2 18.52 28.20 -6.82
N ASN A 3 19.72 28.40 -7.36
CA ASN A 3 20.10 29.67 -7.99
C ASN A 3 19.76 29.72 -9.49
N ASN A 4 19.39 28.58 -10.09
CA ASN A 4 18.99 28.48 -11.50
C ASN A 4 17.47 28.21 -11.61
N LYS A 5 16.81 28.82 -12.61
CA LYS A 5 15.39 28.59 -12.95
C LYS A 5 15.06 27.09 -13.11
N SER A 6 15.98 26.33 -13.72
CA SER A 6 15.84 24.87 -13.88
C SER A 6 15.79 24.14 -12.53
N ALA A 7 16.66 24.53 -11.58
CA ALA A 7 16.71 23.98 -10.23
C ALA A 7 15.43 24.30 -9.43
N LEU A 8 14.93 25.54 -9.50
CA LEU A 8 13.66 25.93 -8.88
C LEU A 8 12.48 25.11 -9.43
N LYS A 9 12.44 24.86 -10.74
CA LYS A 9 11.43 24.00 -11.37
C LYS A 9 11.53 22.56 -10.87
N ARG A 10 12.74 21.99 -10.78
CA ARG A 10 12.95 20.62 -10.26
C ARG A 10 12.48 20.49 -8.82
N ILE A 11 12.74 21.47 -7.96
CA ILE A 11 12.27 21.48 -6.57
C ILE A 11 10.73 21.45 -6.50
N ARG A 12 10.04 22.28 -7.29
CA ARG A 12 8.56 22.29 -7.33
C ARG A 12 7.99 20.95 -7.77
N ILE A 13 8.55 20.35 -8.83
CA ILE A 13 8.14 19.03 -9.32
C ILE A 13 8.39 17.95 -8.25
N ALA A 14 9.56 17.97 -7.61
CA ALA A 14 9.92 17.02 -6.56
C ALA A 14 8.97 17.12 -5.36
N LYS A 15 8.62 18.33 -4.91
CA LYS A 15 7.64 18.55 -3.82
C LYS A 15 6.28 17.95 -4.17
N ARG A 16 5.76 18.24 -5.37
CA ARG A 16 4.48 17.70 -5.85
C ARG A 16 4.49 16.16 -5.90
N ASN A 17 5.52 15.58 -6.51
CA ASN A 17 5.66 14.12 -6.63
C ASN A 17 5.83 13.46 -5.25
N ARG A 18 6.57 14.09 -4.33
CA ARG A 18 6.75 13.61 -2.96
C ARG A 18 5.43 13.51 -2.22
N LEU A 19 4.56 14.51 -2.32
CA LEU A 19 3.24 14.49 -1.66
C LEU A 19 2.36 13.34 -2.18
N GLN A 20 2.29 13.17 -3.51
CA GLN A 20 1.55 12.06 -4.11
C GLN A 20 2.12 10.71 -3.69
N ASN A 21 3.45 10.53 -3.77
CA ASN A 21 4.11 9.30 -3.36
C ASN A 21 3.92 9.00 -1.88
N LYS A 22 3.95 10.04 -1.03
CA LYS A 22 3.73 9.93 0.41
C LYS A 22 2.35 9.35 0.68
N PHE A 23 1.30 9.93 0.07
CA PHE A 23 -0.09 9.47 0.24
C PHE A 23 -0.24 7.97 -0.07
N TYR A 24 0.19 7.53 -1.26
CA TYR A 24 0.08 6.11 -1.62
C TYR A 24 0.89 5.20 -0.69
N LYS A 25 2.13 5.59 -0.35
CA LYS A 25 2.98 4.78 0.53
C LYS A 25 2.43 4.70 1.95
N SER A 26 1.91 5.80 2.50
CA SER A 26 1.30 5.81 3.84
C SER A 26 0.02 5.02 3.86
N SER A 27 -0.88 5.20 2.89
CA SER A 27 -2.17 4.49 2.85
C SER A 27 -1.97 2.99 2.73
N VAL A 28 -1.05 2.51 1.87
CA VAL A 28 -0.70 1.08 1.82
C VAL A 28 -0.18 0.59 3.18
N ARG A 29 0.71 1.36 3.83
CA ARG A 29 1.27 0.97 5.13
C ARG A 29 0.19 0.85 6.21
N THR A 30 -0.74 1.81 6.27
CA THR A 30 -1.84 1.81 7.23
C THR A 30 -2.76 0.63 7.00
N LEU A 31 -3.18 0.39 5.75
CA LEU A 31 -4.06 -0.72 5.43
C LEU A 31 -3.40 -2.09 5.69
N ILE A 32 -2.09 -2.24 5.45
CA ILE A 32 -1.35 -3.45 5.80
C ILE A 32 -1.38 -3.70 7.31
N LYS A 33 -1.16 -2.66 8.13
CA LYS A 33 -1.25 -2.79 9.60
C LYS A 33 -2.65 -3.22 10.04
N MET A 34 -3.68 -2.60 9.48
CA MET A 34 -5.06 -2.97 9.76
C MET A 34 -5.36 -4.42 9.35
N PHE A 35 -4.88 -4.85 8.18
CA PHE A 35 -5.03 -6.23 7.70
C PHE A 35 -4.39 -7.24 8.66
N PHE A 36 -3.17 -6.99 9.13
CA PHE A 36 -2.53 -7.89 10.10
C PHE A 36 -3.27 -7.93 11.44
N LYS A 37 -3.76 -6.80 11.94
CA LYS A 37 -4.58 -6.77 13.16
C LYS A 37 -5.84 -7.64 12.99
N ARG A 38 -6.53 -7.57 11.85
CA ARG A 38 -7.71 -8.42 11.58
C ARG A 38 -7.35 -9.89 11.45
N LEU A 39 -6.20 -10.21 10.87
CA LEU A 39 -5.73 -11.59 10.82
C LEU A 39 -5.42 -12.16 12.21
N GLU A 40 -4.86 -11.34 13.11
CA GLU A 40 -4.62 -11.75 14.50
C GLU A 40 -5.95 -11.98 15.24
N GLU A 41 -6.93 -11.08 15.09
CA GLU A 41 -8.29 -11.25 15.61
C GLU A 41 -8.92 -12.57 15.12
N TYR A 42 -8.85 -12.83 13.80
CA TYR A 42 -9.36 -14.06 13.20
C TYR A 42 -8.68 -15.33 13.76
N LYS A 43 -7.36 -15.29 13.98
CA LYS A 43 -6.64 -16.44 14.55
C LYS A 43 -7.07 -16.79 15.97
N ILE A 44 -7.50 -15.80 16.75
CA ILE A 44 -7.95 -16.00 18.13
C ILE A 44 -9.40 -16.47 18.14
N SER A 45 -10.26 -15.85 17.32
CA SER A 45 -11.70 -16.13 17.34
C SER A 45 -12.10 -17.35 16.52
N GLY A 46 -11.43 -17.64 15.40
CA GLY A 46 -11.83 -18.68 14.45
C GLY A 46 -13.12 -18.38 13.66
N ASP A 47 -13.72 -17.19 13.83
CA ASP A 47 -15.00 -16.83 13.22
C ASP A 47 -14.85 -16.52 11.71
N PRO A 48 -15.63 -17.17 10.83
CA PRO A 48 -15.71 -16.82 9.41
C PRO A 48 -15.98 -15.33 9.13
N ALA A 49 -16.70 -14.63 10.00
CA ALA A 49 -17.02 -13.21 9.82
C ALA A 49 -15.77 -12.33 9.84
N ASP A 50 -14.77 -12.64 10.67
CA ASP A 50 -13.53 -11.88 10.75
C ASP A 50 -12.62 -12.12 9.55
N LYS A 51 -12.69 -13.33 8.97
CA LYS A 51 -12.04 -13.64 7.69
C LYS A 51 -12.57 -12.76 6.56
N VAL A 52 -13.89 -12.55 6.51
CA VAL A 52 -14.51 -11.66 5.51
C VAL A 52 -14.02 -10.22 5.67
N LYS A 53 -13.91 -9.71 6.91
CA LYS A 53 -13.35 -8.38 7.18
C LYS A 53 -11.91 -8.23 6.68
N ALA A 54 -11.06 -9.24 6.92
CA ALA A 54 -9.69 -9.26 6.40
C ALA A 54 -9.65 -9.27 4.86
N GLN A 55 -10.54 -10.02 4.22
CA GLN A 55 -10.65 -10.09 2.75
C GLN A 55 -11.06 -8.75 2.12
N ILE A 56 -11.96 -8.00 2.75
CA ILE A 56 -12.38 -6.67 2.30
C ILE A 56 -11.19 -5.69 2.31
N ILE A 57 -10.39 -5.71 3.38
CA ILE A 57 -9.17 -4.89 3.48
C ILE A 57 -8.16 -5.31 2.42
N LEU A 58 -8.00 -6.62 2.17
CA LEU A 58 -7.09 -7.14 1.15
C LEU A 58 -7.48 -6.67 -0.26
N SER A 59 -8.78 -6.69 -0.59
CA SER A 59 -9.29 -6.15 -1.87
C SER A 59 -8.95 -4.66 -2.04
N SER A 60 -9.17 -3.88 -0.98
CA SER A 60 -8.83 -2.45 -0.95
C SER A 60 -7.32 -2.21 -1.11
N LEU A 61 -6.49 -3.04 -0.47
CA LEU A 61 -5.04 -3.03 -0.62
C LEU A 61 -4.60 -3.29 -2.06
N TYR A 62 -5.17 -4.31 -2.71
CA TYR A 62 -4.85 -4.64 -4.09
C TYR A 62 -5.20 -3.49 -5.04
N SER A 63 -6.40 -2.92 -4.90
CA SER A 63 -6.82 -1.75 -5.68
C SER A 63 -5.83 -0.59 -5.53
N LEU A 64 -5.38 -0.29 -4.31
CA LEU A 64 -4.49 0.84 -4.06
C LEU A 64 -3.05 0.59 -4.53
N ILE A 65 -2.55 -0.65 -4.40
CA ILE A 65 -1.25 -1.07 -4.93
C ILE A 65 -1.23 -0.98 -6.46
N ASP A 66 -2.29 -1.43 -7.14
CA ASP A 66 -2.36 -1.41 -8.60
C ASP A 66 -2.49 0.01 -9.13
N LYS A 67 -3.32 0.84 -8.51
CA LYS A 67 -3.40 2.27 -8.83
C LYS A 67 -2.04 2.95 -8.65
N GLY A 68 -1.31 2.61 -7.58
CA GLY A 68 0.04 3.10 -7.33
C GLY A 68 1.07 2.59 -8.35
N SER A 69 0.93 1.36 -8.83
CA SER A 69 1.81 0.78 -9.85
C SER A 69 1.58 1.42 -11.22
N LYS A 70 0.33 1.62 -11.63
CA LYS A 70 -0.02 2.35 -12.87
C LYS A 70 0.56 3.77 -12.87
N LYS A 71 0.55 4.44 -11.72
CA LYS A 71 1.15 5.77 -11.52
C LYS A 71 2.68 5.77 -11.34
N LYS A 72 3.36 4.63 -11.52
CA LYS A 72 4.81 4.45 -11.36
C LYS A 72 5.34 4.81 -9.95
N ILE A 73 4.49 4.78 -8.93
CA ILE A 73 4.88 5.01 -7.54
C ILE A 73 5.53 3.75 -6.95
N PHE A 74 5.02 2.58 -7.34
CA PHE A 74 5.61 1.28 -7.05
C PHE A 74 6.12 0.65 -8.35
N HIS A 75 7.33 0.11 -8.32
CA HIS A 75 7.82 -0.72 -9.40
C HIS A 75 6.96 -1.99 -9.50
N LYS A 76 6.76 -2.50 -10.72
CA LYS A 76 5.92 -3.69 -11.00
C LYS A 76 6.26 -4.89 -10.11
N ASN A 77 7.55 -5.15 -9.92
CA ASN A 77 8.01 -6.27 -9.09
C ASN A 77 7.73 -6.04 -7.60
N THR A 78 7.81 -4.79 -7.12
CA THR A 78 7.48 -4.45 -5.74
C THR A 78 5.99 -4.61 -5.46
N ALA A 79 5.15 -4.21 -6.41
CA ALA A 79 3.69 -4.39 -6.32
C ALA A 79 3.35 -5.89 -6.30
N ALA A 80 3.88 -6.68 -7.23
CA ALA A 80 3.67 -8.13 -7.29
C ALA A 80 4.14 -8.85 -6.02
N ARG A 81 5.34 -8.52 -5.52
CA ARG A 81 5.88 -9.11 -4.28
C ARG A 81 4.97 -8.86 -3.08
N LYS A 82 4.48 -7.62 -2.92
CA LYS A 82 3.56 -7.28 -1.82
C LYS A 82 2.24 -8.05 -1.90
N LYS A 83 1.66 -8.18 -3.10
CA LYS A 83 0.44 -8.97 -3.31
C LYS A 83 0.66 -10.44 -2.93
N SER A 84 1.75 -11.03 -3.42
CA SER A 84 2.10 -12.42 -3.12
C SER A 84 2.26 -12.66 -1.61
N GLN A 85 2.97 -11.79 -0.90
CA GLN A 85 3.14 -11.90 0.56
C GLN A 85 1.83 -11.82 1.33
N LEU A 86 0.93 -10.89 0.96
CA LEU A 86 -0.36 -10.74 1.62
C LEU A 86 -1.28 -11.94 1.36
N ALA A 87 -1.31 -12.45 0.13
CA ALA A 87 -2.05 -13.65 -0.23
C ALA A 87 -1.56 -14.87 0.53
N LEU A 88 -0.24 -15.05 0.62
CA LEU A 88 0.38 -16.15 1.35
C LEU A 88 0.02 -16.09 2.85
N LYS A 89 0.04 -14.89 3.45
CA LYS A 89 -0.33 -14.74 4.85
C LYS A 89 -1.78 -15.13 5.11
N LEU A 90 -2.71 -14.73 4.24
CA LEU A 90 -4.12 -15.12 4.36
C LEU A 90 -4.31 -16.64 4.22
N LYS A 91 -3.56 -17.30 3.33
CA LYS A 91 -3.64 -18.77 3.13
C LYS A 91 -3.06 -19.57 4.30
N MET A 92 -2.03 -19.03 4.97
CA MET A 92 -1.38 -19.68 6.11
C MET A 92 -2.14 -19.52 7.43
N CYS A 93 -3.18 -18.68 7.47
CA CYS A 93 -4.05 -18.49 8.64
C CYS A 93 -5.34 -19.29 8.45
#